data_AF-A0A2V9HRW8-F1
#
_entry.id   AF-A0A2V9HRW8-F1
#
_cell.length_a   1.000
_cell.length_b   1.000
_cell.length_c   1.000
_cell.angle_alpha   90.00
_cell.angle_beta   90.00
_cell.angle_gamma   90.00
#
_symmetry.space_group_name_H-M   'P 1'
#
loop_
_entity.id
_entity.type
_entity.pdbx_description
1 polymer ?
#
loop_
_entity_poly.entity_id
_entity_poly.type
_entity_poly.pdbx_seq_one_letter_code
_entity_poly.pdbx_strand_id
1 'polypeptide(L)'
;MRRTCWRPLLTAGIVAALFYVSSRWAGRSEVFDARPVGSAYTWAGSLLVSLLMWYELRPLNVALAWVMLGFVLFEWGMVRQSVSWRMQSYVAFVSGFARVFFVNLNARGWDLVASTLPLALVFYYAYWRLGIATGDEIPLDRRLKSRTLLSYFGTVTLLAMLRFSLDPDWVAAGWAAVVVILLGTAWRSQREIFLHHGYLAGIAIMFRIVFHNFSLGSHESSGWYDSRAVQVGSAAALLFLALPFAFPIRKRLSEQARRSGAARTLARALRCPEQAFFFAPLLLVTVLSAREVSQGRVTVAWGLEAVLVFMFALWVGERSFRLTGLGLLLLCVGKIVLLDVWRQEKIDRFVTFIILGASLMLVSFLYTRYSETIRRYL
;
A
#
# COMPACT_ATOMS: atom_id res chain seq x y z
N MET A 1 -34.51 -18.64 -2.98
CA MET A 1 -34.44 -19.84 -3.85
C MET A 1 -34.75 -19.43 -5.29
N ARG A 2 -33.75 -19.19 -6.14
CA ARG A 2 -33.96 -19.11 -7.60
C ARG A 2 -33.58 -20.46 -8.19
N ARG A 3 -34.53 -21.11 -8.87
CA ARG A 3 -34.31 -22.37 -9.58
C ARG A 3 -33.26 -22.14 -10.67
N THR A 4 -32.15 -22.86 -10.61
CA THR A 4 -31.14 -22.97 -11.68
C THR A 4 -31.81 -23.57 -12.91
N CYS A 5 -32.23 -22.71 -13.84
CA CYS A 5 -32.78 -23.15 -15.11
C CYS A 5 -31.60 -23.28 -16.08
N TRP A 6 -31.13 -24.51 -16.30
CA TRP A 6 -29.96 -24.81 -17.14
C TRP A 6 -30.09 -24.42 -18.62
N ARG A 7 -31.32 -24.16 -19.09
CA ARG A 7 -31.64 -23.87 -20.49
C ARG A 7 -31.10 -22.51 -21.00
N PRO A 8 -31.32 -21.37 -20.31
CA PRO A 8 -30.77 -20.07 -20.71
C PRO A 8 -29.22 -20.02 -20.74
N LEU A 9 -28.55 -20.74 -19.84
CA LEU A 9 -27.08 -20.86 -19.81
C LEU A 9 -26.53 -21.48 -21.10
N LEU A 10 -27.11 -22.60 -21.52
CA LEU A 10 -26.72 -23.30 -22.74
C LEU A 10 -27.01 -22.43 -23.97
N THR A 11 -28.19 -21.82 -24.07
CA THR A 11 -28.55 -21.01 -25.24
C THR A 11 -27.71 -19.74 -25.35
N ALA A 12 -27.49 -19.01 -24.25
CA ALA A 12 -26.69 -17.79 -24.27
C ALA A 12 -25.20 -18.06 -24.45
N GLY A 13 -24.68 -19.16 -23.89
CA GLY A 13 -23.31 -19.62 -24.13
C GLY A 13 -23.08 -20.04 -25.58
N ILE A 14 -24.03 -20.76 -26.19
CA ILE A 14 -23.99 -21.13 -27.61
C ILE A 14 -24.03 -19.88 -28.49
N VAL A 15 -24.89 -18.90 -28.18
CA VAL A 15 -24.97 -17.64 -28.93
C VAL A 15 -23.66 -16.87 -28.83
N ALA A 16 -23.07 -16.75 -27.65
CA ALA A 16 -21.75 -16.12 -27.49
C ALA A 16 -20.65 -16.84 -28.28
N ALA A 17 -20.65 -18.18 -28.28
CA ALA A 17 -19.71 -18.98 -29.08
C ALA A 17 -19.92 -18.73 -30.59
N LEU A 18 -21.17 -18.64 -31.04
CA LEU A 18 -21.50 -18.31 -32.43
C LEU A 18 -21.01 -16.91 -32.82
N PHE A 19 -21.12 -15.91 -31.94
CA PHE A 19 -20.55 -14.57 -32.15
C PHE A 19 -19.02 -14.59 -32.28
N TYR A 20 -18.32 -15.43 -31.51
CA TYR A 20 -16.86 -15.59 -31.63
C TYR A 20 -16.45 -16.33 -32.91
N VAL A 21 -17.21 -17.35 -33.31
CA VAL A 21 -16.97 -18.10 -34.55
C VAL A 21 -17.26 -17.23 -35.78
N SER A 22 -18.37 -16.48 -35.76
CA SER A 22 -18.75 -15.59 -36.86
C SER A 22 -17.78 -14.42 -37.04
N SER A 23 -17.18 -13.93 -35.95
CA SER A 23 -16.08 -12.95 -36.01
C SER A 23 -14.89 -13.44 -36.86
N ARG A 24 -14.55 -14.73 -36.78
CA ARG A 24 -13.43 -15.31 -37.55
C ARG A 24 -13.70 -15.32 -39.05
N TRP A 25 -14.96 -15.39 -39.46
CA TRP A 25 -15.37 -15.39 -40.87
C TRP A 25 -15.61 -13.98 -41.38
N ALA A 26 -16.18 -13.10 -40.56
CA ALA A 26 -16.38 -11.68 -40.89
C ALA A 26 -15.05 -10.93 -41.12
N GLY A 27 -13.95 -11.34 -40.47
CA GLY A 27 -12.62 -10.78 -40.70
C GLY A 27 -11.94 -11.20 -42.02
N ARG A 28 -12.55 -12.09 -42.82
CA ARG A 28 -12.03 -12.61 -44.09
C ARG A 28 -12.76 -12.09 -45.34
N SER A 29 -13.79 -11.28 -45.20
CA SER A 29 -14.55 -10.77 -46.36
C SER A 29 -13.76 -9.69 -47.09
N GLU A 30 -13.50 -9.87 -48.39
CA GLU A 30 -12.74 -8.93 -49.23
C GLU A 30 -13.52 -7.66 -49.65
N VAL A 31 -14.80 -7.56 -49.27
CA VAL A 31 -15.74 -6.56 -49.82
C VAL A 31 -15.74 -5.23 -49.05
N PHE A 32 -15.31 -5.21 -47.79
CA PHE A 32 -15.17 -4.01 -46.96
C PHE A 32 -13.96 -4.15 -46.03
N ASP A 33 -13.47 -3.05 -45.47
CA ASP A 33 -12.40 -3.05 -44.46
C ASP A 33 -12.83 -3.92 -43.26
N ALA A 34 -12.50 -5.21 -43.29
CA ALA A 34 -13.17 -6.27 -42.53
C ALA A 34 -12.77 -6.33 -41.04
N ARG A 35 -11.75 -5.56 -40.67
CA ARG A 35 -11.15 -5.54 -39.33
C ARG A 35 -12.07 -4.93 -38.25
N PRO A 36 -12.71 -3.75 -38.44
CA PRO A 36 -13.66 -3.20 -37.47
C PRO A 36 -14.91 -4.07 -37.28
N VAL A 37 -15.43 -4.67 -38.36
CA VAL A 37 -16.62 -5.53 -38.30
C VAL A 37 -16.34 -6.79 -37.48
N GLY A 38 -15.24 -7.51 -37.78
CA GLY A 38 -14.84 -8.67 -36.99
C GLY A 38 -14.60 -8.33 -35.51
N SER A 39 -14.07 -7.14 -35.23
CA SER A 39 -13.88 -6.64 -33.85
C SER A 39 -15.24 -6.44 -33.15
N ALA A 40 -16.22 -5.82 -33.80
CA ALA A 40 -17.56 -5.62 -33.23
C ALA A 40 -18.23 -6.94 -32.80
N TYR A 41 -18.09 -8.01 -33.59
CA TYR A 41 -18.58 -9.34 -33.22
C TYR A 41 -17.90 -9.90 -31.95
N THR A 42 -16.60 -9.71 -31.78
CA THR A 42 -15.90 -10.13 -30.54
C THR A 42 -16.36 -9.33 -29.32
N TRP A 43 -16.62 -8.02 -29.48
CA TRP A 43 -17.16 -7.18 -28.42
C TRP A 43 -18.58 -7.60 -28.03
N ALA A 44 -19.43 -7.90 -29.01
CA ALA A 44 -20.78 -8.42 -28.76
C ALA A 44 -20.73 -9.77 -28.03
N GLY A 45 -19.82 -10.68 -28.44
CA GLY A 45 -19.59 -11.95 -27.76
C GLY A 45 -19.16 -11.75 -26.30
N SER A 46 -18.15 -10.94 -26.04
CA SER A 46 -17.70 -10.59 -24.69
C SER A 46 -18.79 -9.95 -23.83
N LEU A 47 -19.59 -9.05 -24.40
CA LEU A 47 -20.70 -8.40 -23.70
C LEU A 47 -21.78 -9.40 -23.32
N LEU A 48 -22.16 -10.30 -24.24
CA LEU A 48 -23.16 -11.34 -23.97
C LEU A 48 -22.70 -12.31 -22.88
N VAL A 49 -21.43 -12.74 -22.91
CA VAL A 49 -20.87 -13.58 -21.83
C VAL A 49 -20.88 -12.84 -20.49
N SER A 50 -20.48 -11.56 -20.50
CA SER A 50 -20.48 -10.71 -19.30
C SER A 50 -21.89 -10.53 -18.71
N LEU A 51 -22.91 -10.31 -19.55
CA LEU A 51 -24.31 -10.23 -19.14
C LEU A 51 -24.83 -11.57 -18.62
N LEU A 52 -24.49 -12.68 -19.28
CA LEU A 52 -24.86 -14.02 -18.82
C LEU A 52 -24.30 -14.28 -17.41
N MET A 53 -23.02 -13.94 -17.20
CA MET A 53 -22.39 -14.04 -15.87
C MET A 53 -23.13 -13.20 -14.83
N TRP A 54 -23.59 -12.00 -15.19
CA TRP A 54 -24.34 -11.13 -14.28
C TRP A 54 -25.70 -11.71 -13.86
N TYR A 55 -26.45 -12.31 -14.80
CA TYR A 55 -27.79 -12.82 -14.53
C TYR A 55 -27.81 -14.17 -13.82
N GLU A 56 -26.84 -15.05 -14.13
CA GLU A 56 -26.84 -16.42 -13.61
C GLU A 56 -26.03 -16.57 -12.31
N LEU A 57 -24.91 -15.86 -12.17
CA LEU A 57 -24.03 -16.06 -11.03
C LEU A 57 -24.58 -15.39 -9.78
N ARG A 58 -24.22 -15.95 -8.62
CA ARG A 58 -24.44 -15.27 -7.33
C ARG A 58 -23.77 -13.88 -7.36
N PRO A 59 -24.39 -12.84 -6.78
CA PRO A 59 -23.89 -11.47 -6.89
C PRO A 59 -22.40 -11.30 -6.53
N LEU A 60 -21.91 -12.03 -5.51
CA LEU A 60 -20.51 -12.03 -5.08
C LEU A 60 -19.55 -12.61 -6.13
N ASN A 61 -19.99 -13.59 -6.92
CA ASN A 61 -19.14 -14.28 -7.89
C ASN A 61 -19.03 -13.55 -9.22
N VAL A 62 -19.93 -12.60 -9.50
CA VAL A 62 -19.96 -11.86 -10.77
C VAL A 62 -18.67 -11.05 -10.98
N ALA A 63 -18.16 -10.39 -9.93
CA ALA A 63 -16.91 -9.61 -10.03
C ALA A 63 -15.72 -10.52 -10.38
N LEU A 64 -15.61 -11.65 -9.67
CA LEU A 64 -14.61 -12.68 -9.95
C LEU A 64 -14.75 -13.22 -11.38
N ALA A 65 -15.97 -13.54 -11.82
CA ALA A 65 -16.21 -14.07 -13.16
C ALA A 65 -15.81 -13.10 -14.27
N TRP A 66 -16.12 -11.81 -14.11
CA TRP A 66 -15.68 -10.77 -15.04
C TRP A 66 -14.15 -10.61 -15.07
N VAL A 67 -13.49 -10.66 -13.91
CA VAL A 67 -12.02 -10.63 -13.86
C VAL A 67 -11.41 -11.88 -14.48
N MET A 68 -12.00 -13.06 -14.28
CA MET A 68 -11.55 -14.30 -14.92
C MET A 68 -11.78 -14.28 -16.43
N LEU A 69 -12.91 -13.74 -16.90
CA LEU A 69 -13.14 -13.50 -18.32
C LEU A 69 -12.07 -12.55 -18.87
N GLY A 70 -11.81 -11.44 -18.17
CA GLY A 70 -10.74 -10.50 -18.50
C GLY A 70 -9.38 -11.18 -18.58
N PHE A 71 -9.07 -12.08 -17.65
CA PHE A 71 -7.82 -12.87 -17.65
C PHE A 71 -7.69 -13.74 -18.90
N VAL A 72 -8.75 -14.48 -19.27
CA VAL A 72 -8.72 -15.33 -20.47
C VAL A 72 -8.55 -14.49 -21.74
N LEU A 73 -9.29 -13.38 -21.85
CA LEU A 73 -9.17 -12.44 -22.97
C LEU A 73 -7.79 -11.77 -23.01
N PHE A 74 -7.20 -11.51 -21.85
CA PHE A 74 -5.89 -10.91 -21.71
C PHE A 74 -4.79 -11.85 -22.22
N GLU A 75 -4.77 -13.12 -21.78
CA GLU A 75 -3.80 -14.11 -22.28
C GLU A 75 -4.02 -14.42 -23.77
N TRP A 76 -5.28 -14.51 -24.22
CA TRP A 76 -5.56 -14.68 -25.65
C TRP A 76 -5.09 -13.47 -26.47
N GLY A 77 -5.29 -12.26 -25.94
CA GLY A 77 -4.80 -11.01 -26.53
C GLY A 77 -3.28 -10.90 -26.56
N MET A 78 -2.57 -11.47 -25.57
CA MET A 78 -1.10 -11.63 -25.59
C MET A 78 -0.68 -12.54 -26.75
N VAL A 79 -1.26 -13.73 -26.84
CA VAL A 79 -0.90 -14.75 -27.84
C VAL A 79 -1.18 -14.27 -29.27
N ARG A 80 -2.27 -13.52 -29.46
CA ARG A 80 -2.70 -13.03 -30.78
C ARG A 80 -2.17 -11.63 -31.13
N GLN A 81 -1.46 -10.96 -30.24
CA GLN A 81 -0.98 -9.57 -30.40
C GLN A 81 -2.07 -8.61 -30.90
N SER A 82 -3.31 -8.78 -30.42
CA SER A 82 -4.47 -8.05 -30.95
C SER A 82 -5.01 -7.01 -29.97
N VAL A 83 -5.06 -5.75 -30.42
CA VAL A 83 -5.54 -4.59 -29.65
C VAL A 83 -6.97 -4.77 -29.15
N SER A 84 -7.88 -5.33 -29.96
CA SER A 84 -9.30 -5.47 -29.59
C SER A 84 -9.49 -6.39 -28.38
N TRP A 85 -8.82 -7.55 -28.39
CA TRP A 85 -8.88 -8.51 -27.27
C TRP A 85 -8.25 -7.94 -25.99
N ARG A 86 -7.19 -7.13 -26.11
CA ARG A 86 -6.62 -6.39 -24.98
C ARG A 86 -7.60 -5.40 -24.39
N MET A 87 -8.24 -4.58 -25.23
CA MET A 87 -9.23 -3.61 -24.76
C MET A 87 -10.39 -4.28 -24.04
N GLN A 88 -10.91 -5.38 -24.58
CA GLN A 88 -11.98 -6.14 -23.91
C GLN A 88 -11.53 -6.67 -22.54
N SER A 89 -10.29 -7.17 -22.45
CA SER A 89 -9.73 -7.60 -21.17
C SER A 89 -9.63 -6.47 -20.14
N TYR A 90 -9.19 -5.28 -20.56
CA TYR A 90 -9.10 -4.12 -19.68
C TYR A 90 -10.48 -3.61 -19.25
N VAL A 91 -11.47 -3.60 -20.15
CA VAL A 91 -12.85 -3.24 -19.79
C VAL A 91 -13.41 -4.25 -18.78
N ALA A 92 -13.17 -5.54 -18.96
CA ALA A 92 -13.59 -6.57 -18.02
C ALA A 92 -12.90 -6.41 -16.65
N PHE A 93 -11.59 -6.13 -16.63
CA PHE A 93 -10.84 -5.84 -15.41
C PHE A 93 -11.36 -4.61 -14.67
N VAL A 94 -11.58 -3.49 -15.37
CA VAL A 94 -12.12 -2.26 -14.77
C VAL A 94 -13.54 -2.50 -14.24
N SER A 95 -14.38 -3.22 -15.00
CA SER A 95 -15.75 -3.53 -14.59
C SER A 95 -15.79 -4.43 -13.35
N GLY A 96 -14.96 -5.46 -13.31
CA GLY A 96 -14.80 -6.34 -12.15
C GLY A 96 -14.27 -5.58 -10.94
N PHE A 97 -13.23 -4.76 -11.12
CA PHE A 97 -12.67 -3.91 -10.07
C PHE A 97 -13.71 -2.94 -9.50
N ALA A 98 -14.45 -2.22 -10.35
CA ALA A 98 -15.48 -1.29 -9.92
C ALA A 98 -16.59 -2.01 -9.12
N ARG A 99 -17.02 -3.19 -9.58
CA ARG A 99 -18.07 -3.97 -8.92
C ARG A 99 -17.69 -4.42 -7.50
N VAL A 100 -16.41 -4.70 -7.24
CA VAL A 100 -15.94 -5.11 -5.90
C VAL A 100 -16.41 -4.12 -4.83
N PHE A 101 -16.32 -2.82 -5.10
CA PHE A 101 -16.69 -1.77 -4.15
C PHE A 101 -18.18 -1.71 -3.81
N PHE A 102 -19.05 -2.16 -4.72
CA PHE A 102 -20.50 -2.10 -4.52
C PHE A 102 -21.09 -3.36 -3.87
N VAL A 103 -20.54 -4.53 -4.18
CA VAL A 103 -21.14 -5.82 -3.78
C VAL A 103 -20.20 -6.61 -2.88
N ASN A 104 -18.97 -6.85 -3.32
CA ASN A 104 -18.06 -7.77 -2.64
C ASN A 104 -17.57 -7.23 -1.30
N LEU A 105 -17.25 -5.94 -1.20
CA LEU A 105 -16.80 -5.32 0.06
C LEU A 105 -17.89 -5.31 1.16
N ASN A 106 -19.15 -5.54 0.80
CA ASN A 106 -20.24 -5.70 1.76
C ASN A 106 -20.36 -7.12 2.32
N ALA A 107 -19.64 -8.09 1.75
CA ALA A 107 -19.54 -9.43 2.30
C ALA A 107 -18.67 -9.43 3.57
N ARG A 108 -18.83 -10.45 4.43
CA ARG A 108 -18.10 -10.56 5.70
C ARG A 108 -17.34 -11.88 5.80
N GLY A 109 -16.28 -11.88 6.59
CA GLY A 109 -15.48 -13.07 6.89
C GLY A 109 -14.90 -13.72 5.63
N TRP A 110 -15.04 -15.03 5.53
CA TRP A 110 -14.44 -15.81 4.45
C TRP A 110 -14.98 -15.47 3.06
N ASP A 111 -16.27 -15.11 2.93
CA ASP A 111 -16.89 -14.80 1.64
C ASP A 111 -16.29 -13.54 1.00
N LEU A 112 -15.89 -12.56 1.82
CA LEU A 112 -15.14 -11.40 1.37
C LEU A 112 -13.79 -11.85 0.80
N VAL A 113 -13.00 -12.54 1.61
CA VAL A 113 -11.63 -12.96 1.24
C VAL A 113 -11.64 -13.85 0.01
N ALA A 114 -12.50 -14.86 -0.04
CA ALA A 114 -12.61 -15.79 -1.17
C ALA A 114 -13.03 -15.11 -2.47
N SER A 115 -13.83 -14.04 -2.39
CA SER A 115 -14.31 -13.33 -3.57
C SER A 115 -13.42 -12.18 -4.02
N THR A 116 -12.59 -11.59 -3.16
CA THR A 116 -11.72 -10.44 -3.51
C THR A 116 -10.24 -10.78 -3.64
N LEU A 117 -9.73 -11.74 -2.87
CA LEU A 117 -8.30 -12.10 -2.92
C LEU A 117 -7.86 -12.60 -4.30
N PRO A 118 -8.63 -13.47 -5.00
CA PRO A 118 -8.23 -13.92 -6.34
C PRO A 118 -8.17 -12.77 -7.35
N LEU A 119 -8.98 -11.72 -7.21
CA LEU A 119 -8.95 -10.56 -8.11
C LEU A 119 -7.65 -9.80 -7.96
N ALA A 120 -7.21 -9.56 -6.72
CA ALA A 120 -5.92 -8.93 -6.46
C ALA A 120 -4.76 -9.75 -7.07
N LEU A 121 -4.81 -11.08 -6.95
CA LEU A 121 -3.82 -11.98 -7.54
C LEU A 121 -3.82 -11.91 -9.07
N VAL A 122 -5.00 -11.90 -9.71
CA VAL A 122 -5.12 -11.76 -11.18
C VAL A 122 -4.56 -10.42 -11.66
N PHE A 123 -4.81 -9.31 -10.95
CA PHE A 123 -4.23 -8.02 -11.30
C PHE A 123 -2.70 -8.01 -11.17
N TYR A 124 -2.15 -8.58 -10.10
CA TYR A 124 -0.70 -8.72 -9.96
C TYR A 124 -0.08 -9.67 -10.99
N TYR A 125 -0.79 -10.74 -11.36
CA TYR A 125 -0.37 -11.63 -12.44
C TYR A 125 -0.31 -10.89 -13.77
N ALA A 126 -1.37 -10.16 -14.14
CA ALA A 126 -1.42 -9.39 -15.38
C ALA A 126 -0.31 -8.32 -15.42
N TYR A 127 -0.04 -7.67 -14.29
CA TYR A 127 1.10 -6.77 -14.13
C TYR A 127 2.45 -7.47 -14.38
N TRP A 128 2.65 -8.64 -13.78
CA TRP A 128 3.88 -9.40 -13.92
C TRP A 128 4.09 -9.86 -15.36
N ARG A 129 3.02 -10.37 -15.99
CA ARG A 129 3.00 -10.85 -17.38
C ARG A 129 3.35 -9.75 -18.38
N LEU A 130 2.76 -8.55 -18.26
CA LEU A 130 3.13 -7.40 -19.08
C LEU A 130 4.58 -6.99 -18.86
N GLY A 131 5.13 -7.21 -17.67
CA GLY A 131 6.51 -6.88 -17.37
C GLY A 131 7.56 -7.82 -17.98
N ILE A 132 7.17 -9.00 -18.47
CA ILE A 132 8.05 -9.94 -19.18
C ILE A 132 8.03 -9.68 -20.69
N ALA A 133 6.89 -9.23 -21.22
CA ALA A 133 6.64 -9.09 -22.65
C ALA A 133 7.32 -7.88 -23.32
N THR A 134 8.40 -7.35 -22.73
CA THR A 134 9.06 -6.05 -23.02
C THR A 134 9.58 -5.83 -24.45
N GLY A 135 9.42 -6.76 -25.39
CA GLY A 135 9.82 -6.62 -26.80
C GLY A 135 8.68 -6.30 -27.77
N ASP A 136 7.45 -6.71 -27.47
CA ASP A 136 6.27 -6.59 -28.35
C ASP A 136 5.14 -5.81 -27.65
N GLU A 137 5.46 -4.69 -27.01
CA GLU A 137 4.43 -3.86 -26.36
C GLU A 137 3.54 -3.20 -27.42
N ILE A 138 2.27 -3.59 -27.44
CA ILE A 138 1.24 -2.95 -28.24
C ILE A 138 1.20 -1.45 -27.85
N PRO A 139 1.16 -0.50 -28.82
CA PRO A 139 1.18 0.94 -28.53
C PRO A 139 0.09 1.40 -27.55
N LEU A 140 -1.03 0.67 -27.52
CA LEU A 140 -2.12 0.87 -26.59
C LEU A 140 -1.69 0.71 -25.12
N ASP A 141 -0.94 -0.35 -24.81
CA ASP A 141 -0.58 -0.69 -23.43
C ASP A 141 0.33 0.38 -22.82
N ARG A 142 1.18 0.97 -23.67
CA ARG A 142 2.01 2.12 -23.33
C ARG A 142 1.19 3.40 -23.16
N ARG A 143 0.22 3.68 -24.04
CA ARG A 143 -0.67 4.86 -23.94
C ARG A 143 -1.52 4.85 -22.68
N LEU A 144 -2.12 3.71 -22.35
CA LEU A 144 -2.95 3.55 -21.15
C LEU A 144 -2.14 3.37 -19.87
N LYS A 145 -0.81 3.16 -19.98
CA LYS A 145 0.03 2.73 -18.86
C LYS A 145 -0.58 1.51 -18.15
N SER A 146 -1.08 0.54 -18.92
CA SER A 146 -1.89 -0.58 -18.44
C SER A 146 -1.20 -1.34 -17.32
N ARG A 147 0.12 -1.53 -17.42
CA ARG A 147 0.94 -2.16 -16.38
C ARG A 147 0.84 -1.40 -15.05
N THR A 148 0.99 -0.09 -15.07
CA THR A 148 0.88 0.74 -13.86
C THR A 148 -0.53 0.67 -13.27
N LEU A 149 -1.58 0.82 -14.09
CA LEU A 149 -2.97 0.74 -13.64
C LEU A 149 -3.29 -0.60 -12.97
N LEU A 150 -2.87 -1.72 -13.57
CA LEU A 150 -3.11 -3.06 -13.02
C LEU A 150 -2.43 -3.26 -11.66
N SER A 151 -1.21 -2.73 -11.46
CA SER A 151 -0.58 -2.78 -10.13
C SER A 151 -1.35 -2.00 -9.07
N TYR A 152 -1.93 -0.84 -9.45
CA TYR A 152 -2.77 -0.06 -8.55
C TYR A 152 -4.07 -0.79 -8.22
N PHE A 153 -4.72 -1.43 -9.20
CA PHE A 153 -5.92 -2.23 -8.94
C PHE A 153 -5.63 -3.38 -7.96
N GLY A 154 -4.51 -4.09 -8.14
CA GLY A 154 -4.09 -5.13 -7.19
C GLY A 154 -3.90 -4.59 -5.76
N THR A 155 -3.18 -3.48 -5.62
CA THR A 155 -2.90 -2.88 -4.30
C THR A 155 -4.16 -2.34 -3.64
N VAL A 156 -4.97 -1.58 -4.38
CA VAL A 156 -6.21 -0.99 -3.85
C VAL A 156 -7.19 -2.08 -3.45
N THR A 157 -7.34 -3.14 -4.26
CA THR A 157 -8.21 -4.27 -3.92
C THR A 157 -7.75 -4.94 -2.63
N LEU A 158 -6.44 -5.13 -2.45
CA LEU A 158 -5.89 -5.76 -1.25
C LEU A 158 -6.06 -4.89 0.01
N LEU A 159 -5.78 -3.58 -0.10
CA LEU A 159 -6.02 -2.64 1.01
C LEU A 159 -7.50 -2.52 1.35
N ALA A 160 -8.38 -2.48 0.34
CA ALA A 160 -9.83 -2.47 0.54
C ALA A 160 -10.31 -3.77 1.19
N MET A 161 -9.84 -4.93 0.75
CA MET A 161 -10.17 -6.21 1.39
C MET A 161 -9.81 -6.21 2.88
N LEU A 162 -8.59 -5.80 3.23
CA LEU A 162 -8.16 -5.73 4.63
C LEU A 162 -8.97 -4.72 5.44
N ARG A 163 -9.41 -3.61 4.83
CA ARG A 163 -10.24 -2.59 5.47
C ARG A 163 -11.60 -3.11 5.92
N PHE A 164 -12.18 -4.04 5.18
CA PHE A 164 -13.50 -4.62 5.46
C PHE A 164 -13.42 -5.98 6.15
N SER A 165 -12.28 -6.66 6.06
CA SER A 165 -12.04 -7.96 6.71
C SER A 165 -11.55 -7.85 8.14
N LEU A 166 -10.78 -6.81 8.48
CA LEU A 166 -10.24 -6.60 9.81
C LEU A 166 -11.13 -5.67 10.63
N ASP A 167 -11.05 -5.81 11.95
CA ASP A 167 -11.67 -4.87 12.87
C ASP A 167 -11.16 -3.44 12.61
N PRO A 168 -12.02 -2.42 12.73
CA PRO A 168 -11.70 -1.05 12.32
C PRO A 168 -10.38 -0.51 12.88
N ASP A 169 -10.04 -0.90 14.09
CA ASP A 169 -8.84 -0.50 14.82
C ASP A 169 -7.57 -1.18 14.27
N TRP A 170 -7.66 -2.47 13.91
CA TRP A 170 -6.52 -3.26 13.39
C TRP A 170 -6.20 -2.99 11.92
N VAL A 171 -7.07 -2.30 11.17
CA VAL A 171 -6.84 -2.00 9.75
C VAL A 171 -5.54 -1.24 9.51
N ALA A 172 -5.15 -0.32 10.40
CA ALA A 172 -3.90 0.42 10.24
C ALA A 172 -2.67 -0.49 10.29
N ALA A 173 -2.65 -1.45 11.23
CA ALA A 173 -1.61 -2.46 11.33
C ALA A 173 -1.64 -3.42 10.13
N GLY A 174 -2.84 -3.85 9.69
CA GLY A 174 -3.01 -4.66 8.48
C GLY A 174 -2.45 -3.98 7.22
N TRP A 175 -2.74 -2.70 7.03
CA TRP A 175 -2.16 -1.92 5.93
C TRP A 175 -0.64 -1.75 6.07
N ALA A 176 -0.12 -1.57 7.29
CA ALA A 176 1.32 -1.51 7.53
C ALA A 176 2.03 -2.83 7.17
N ALA A 177 1.41 -3.99 7.43
CA ALA A 177 1.94 -5.29 6.99
C ALA A 177 2.02 -5.37 5.45
N VAL A 178 1.02 -4.83 4.74
CA VAL A 178 1.06 -4.72 3.27
C VAL A 178 2.19 -3.83 2.79
N VAL A 179 2.45 -2.70 3.48
CA VAL A 179 3.59 -1.82 3.17
C VAL A 179 4.92 -2.58 3.26
N VAL A 180 5.12 -3.41 4.30
CA VAL A 180 6.32 -4.25 4.43
C VAL A 180 6.46 -5.20 3.23
N ILE A 181 5.36 -5.86 2.82
CA ILE A 181 5.36 -6.76 1.65
C ILE A 181 5.64 -5.99 0.37
N LEU A 182 5.06 -4.80 0.19
CA LEU A 182 5.29 -3.94 -0.98
C LEU A 182 6.73 -3.46 -1.06
N LEU A 183 7.34 -3.07 0.06
CA LEU A 183 8.76 -2.69 0.07
C LEU A 183 9.68 -3.90 -0.13
N GLY A 184 9.36 -5.06 0.44
CA GLY A 184 10.09 -6.30 0.19
C GLY A 184 10.04 -6.73 -1.28
N THR A 185 8.88 -6.62 -1.91
CA THR A 185 8.71 -6.89 -3.35
C THR A 185 9.38 -5.82 -4.21
N ALA A 186 9.32 -4.53 -3.84
CA ALA A 186 10.08 -3.47 -4.50
C ALA A 186 11.59 -3.73 -4.44
N TRP A 187 12.07 -4.18 -3.27
CA TRP A 187 13.47 -4.50 -3.06
C TRP A 187 13.94 -5.67 -3.93
N ARG A 188 13.16 -6.76 -3.98
CA ARG A 188 13.45 -7.97 -4.76
C ARG A 188 13.32 -7.75 -6.26
N SER A 189 12.22 -7.12 -6.70
CA SER A 189 11.91 -6.96 -8.12
C SER A 189 12.58 -5.76 -8.79
N GLN A 190 13.25 -4.88 -8.03
CA GLN A 190 13.89 -3.66 -8.55
C GLN A 190 12.92 -2.69 -9.24
N ARG A 191 11.62 -2.72 -8.87
CA ARG A 191 10.59 -1.90 -9.51
C ARG A 191 10.13 -0.80 -8.56
N GLU A 192 10.36 0.46 -8.96
CA GLU A 192 9.98 1.66 -8.21
C GLU A 192 8.46 1.80 -8.02
N ILE A 193 7.67 1.19 -8.90
CA ILE A 193 6.21 1.21 -8.85
C ILE A 193 5.71 0.78 -7.46
N PHE A 194 6.24 -0.30 -6.90
CA PHE A 194 5.81 -0.80 -5.58
C PHE A 194 6.20 0.13 -4.43
N LEU A 195 7.26 0.93 -4.60
CA LEU A 195 7.61 1.97 -3.62
C LEU A 195 6.55 3.08 -3.59
N HIS A 196 6.03 3.51 -4.74
CA HIS A 196 4.95 4.48 -4.80
C HIS A 196 3.66 3.98 -4.13
N HIS A 197 3.34 2.71 -4.31
CA HIS A 197 2.25 2.06 -3.59
C HIS A 197 2.47 2.09 -2.08
N GLY A 198 3.70 1.81 -1.63
CA GLY A 198 4.10 1.92 -0.22
C GLY A 198 3.92 3.33 0.34
N TYR A 199 4.30 4.38 -0.40
CA TYR A 199 4.11 5.76 0.04
C TYR A 199 2.63 6.13 0.18
N LEU A 200 1.81 5.79 -0.82
CA LEU A 200 0.37 6.08 -0.79
C LEU A 200 -0.33 5.34 0.35
N ALA A 201 0.02 4.07 0.56
CA ALA A 201 -0.46 3.29 1.69
C ALA A 201 0.03 3.89 3.03
N GLY A 202 1.28 4.32 3.12
CA GLY A 202 1.83 5.03 4.30
C GLY A 202 1.04 6.29 4.64
N ILE A 203 0.73 7.13 3.65
CA ILE A 203 -0.11 8.33 3.83
C ILE A 203 -1.51 7.93 4.30
N ALA A 204 -2.11 6.90 3.71
CA ALA A 204 -3.43 6.40 4.12
C ALA A 204 -3.44 5.87 5.56
N ILE A 205 -2.36 5.19 5.99
CA ILE A 205 -2.18 4.72 7.37
C ILE A 205 -2.09 5.92 8.33
N MET A 206 -1.26 6.93 8.03
CA MET A 206 -1.15 8.14 8.85
C MET A 206 -2.50 8.83 8.99
N PHE A 207 -3.19 9.06 7.86
CA PHE A 207 -4.51 9.67 7.84
C PHE A 207 -5.50 8.86 8.70
N ARG A 208 -5.53 7.54 8.53
CA ARG A 208 -6.42 6.68 9.31
C ARG A 208 -6.11 6.73 10.82
N ILE A 209 -4.85 6.75 11.21
CA ILE A 209 -4.49 6.77 12.64
C ILE A 209 -4.92 8.10 13.27
N VAL A 210 -4.64 9.22 12.61
CA VAL A 210 -5.02 10.55 13.11
C VAL A 210 -6.54 10.71 13.21
N PHE A 211 -7.26 10.38 12.14
CA PHE A 211 -8.70 10.63 12.08
C PHE A 211 -9.57 9.56 12.73
N HIS A 212 -9.12 8.31 12.78
CA HIS A 212 -9.92 7.21 13.31
C HIS A 212 -9.39 6.72 14.65
N ASN A 213 -8.14 6.27 14.72
CA ASN A 213 -7.62 5.62 15.94
C ASN A 213 -7.48 6.62 17.10
N PHE A 214 -7.03 7.85 16.83
CA PHE A 214 -6.91 8.87 17.86
C PHE A 214 -8.22 9.59 18.19
N SER A 215 -9.12 9.76 17.21
CA SER A 215 -10.35 10.55 17.41
C SER A 215 -11.58 9.71 17.78
N LEU A 216 -11.66 8.47 17.30
CA LEU A 216 -12.83 7.59 17.38
C LEU A 216 -12.52 6.23 18.03
N GLY A 217 -11.25 5.93 18.32
CA GLY A 217 -10.82 4.64 18.88
C GLY A 217 -11.60 4.29 20.15
N SER A 218 -11.84 3.00 20.37
CA SER A 218 -12.62 2.43 21.47
C SER A 218 -12.40 3.21 22.77
N HIS A 219 -13.48 3.77 23.28
CA HIS A 219 -13.54 4.25 24.66
C HIS A 219 -13.77 3.00 25.50
N GLU A 220 -12.77 2.63 26.31
CA GLU A 220 -12.91 1.67 27.40
C GLU A 220 -13.26 0.21 27.01
N SER A 221 -12.39 -0.46 26.25
CA SER A 221 -12.35 -1.93 26.22
C SER A 221 -11.30 -2.44 27.22
N SER A 222 -11.69 -3.33 28.13
CA SER A 222 -10.92 -3.78 29.30
C SER A 222 -9.74 -4.73 28.99
N GLY A 223 -9.44 -4.99 27.72
CA GLY A 223 -8.40 -5.93 27.28
C GLY A 223 -7.14 -5.23 26.76
N TRP A 224 -5.95 -5.76 27.11
CA TRP A 224 -4.66 -5.23 26.63
C TRP A 224 -4.53 -5.27 25.09
N TYR A 225 -5.16 -6.25 24.44
CA TYR A 225 -5.20 -6.38 22.97
C TYR A 225 -5.97 -5.26 22.26
N ASP A 226 -6.97 -4.69 22.93
CA ASP A 226 -7.79 -3.62 22.37
C ASP A 226 -7.28 -2.23 22.75
N SER A 227 -6.11 -2.16 23.40
CA SER A 227 -5.49 -0.89 23.75
C SER A 227 -5.00 -0.16 22.50
N ARG A 228 -5.25 1.15 22.46
CA ARG A 228 -4.80 2.03 21.38
C ARG A 228 -3.27 2.01 21.26
N ALA A 229 -2.55 1.90 22.39
CA ALA A 229 -1.12 1.63 22.44
C ALA A 229 -0.70 0.47 21.52
N VAL A 230 -1.34 -0.69 21.66
CA VAL A 230 -0.95 -1.91 20.95
C VAL A 230 -1.30 -1.82 19.47
N GLN A 231 -2.45 -1.24 19.13
CA GLN A 231 -2.90 -1.11 17.74
C GLN A 231 -2.05 -0.10 16.95
N VAL A 232 -1.87 1.11 17.48
CA VAL A 232 -1.04 2.14 16.84
C VAL A 232 0.44 1.78 16.92
N GLY A 233 0.87 1.23 18.06
CA GLY A 233 2.23 0.75 18.27
C GLY A 233 2.61 -0.39 17.32
N SER A 234 1.72 -1.35 17.06
CA SER A 234 1.97 -2.42 16.08
C SER A 234 2.04 -1.88 14.65
N ALA A 235 1.18 -0.93 14.27
CA ALA A 235 1.28 -0.25 12.97
C ALA A 235 2.61 0.50 12.84
N ALA A 236 3.03 1.24 13.88
CA ALA A 236 4.31 1.94 13.89
C ALA A 236 5.51 0.97 13.82
N ALA A 237 5.47 -0.13 14.57
CA ALA A 237 6.49 -1.17 14.55
C ALA A 237 6.62 -1.83 13.18
N LEU A 238 5.51 -2.12 12.50
CA LEU A 238 5.51 -2.65 11.14
C LEU A 238 6.06 -1.64 10.13
N LEU A 239 5.76 -0.35 10.27
CA LEU A 239 6.37 0.69 9.43
C LEU A 239 7.88 0.81 9.67
N PHE A 240 8.34 0.71 10.92
CA PHE A 240 9.79 0.63 11.23
C PHE A 240 10.43 -0.64 10.63
N LEU A 241 9.73 -1.78 10.63
CA LEU A 241 10.17 -3.02 10.00
C LEU A 241 10.33 -2.89 8.48
N ALA A 242 9.74 -1.87 7.85
CA ALA A 242 9.92 -1.58 6.44
C ALA A 242 11.27 -0.89 6.13
N LEU A 243 11.96 -0.31 7.13
CA LEU A 243 13.22 0.43 6.96
C LEU A 243 14.38 -0.40 6.37
N PRO A 244 14.62 -1.66 6.77
CA PRO A 244 15.68 -2.49 6.18
C PRO A 244 15.54 -2.65 4.66
N PHE A 245 14.31 -2.59 4.14
CA PHE A 245 14.06 -2.62 2.69
C PHE A 245 14.20 -1.25 2.03
N ALA A 246 13.92 -0.16 2.76
CA ALA A 246 14.03 1.20 2.25
C ALA A 246 15.48 1.64 1.98
N PHE A 247 16.45 1.25 2.83
CA PHE A 247 17.86 1.63 2.66
C PHE A 247 18.50 1.12 1.35
N PRO A 248 18.38 -0.18 0.99
CA PRO A 248 18.90 -0.67 -0.28
C PRO A 248 18.23 -0.01 -1.49
N ILE A 249 16.93 0.29 -1.39
CA ILE A 249 16.18 0.98 -2.45
C ILE A 249 16.75 2.38 -2.66
N ARG A 250 16.95 3.16 -1.60
CA ARG A 250 17.57 4.49 -1.66
C ARG A 250 18.94 4.47 -2.36
N LYS A 251 19.81 3.54 -1.99
CA LYS A 251 21.17 3.44 -2.57
C LYS A 251 21.11 3.31 -4.09
N ARG A 252 20.15 2.54 -4.61
CA ARG A 252 19.95 2.37 -6.05
C ARG A 252 19.39 3.63 -6.72
N LEU A 253 18.38 4.26 -6.11
CA LEU A 253 17.81 5.52 -6.63
C LEU A 253 18.86 6.65 -6.66
N SER A 254 19.74 6.73 -5.66
CA SER A 254 20.79 7.75 -5.62
C SER A 254 21.85 7.53 -6.70
N GLU A 255 22.24 6.29 -6.96
CA GLU A 255 23.14 5.93 -8.06
C GLU A 255 22.55 6.27 -9.44
N GLN A 256 21.27 5.97 -9.67
CA GLN A 256 20.56 6.34 -10.91
C GLN A 256 20.38 7.86 -11.08
N ALA A 257 20.06 8.57 -10.00
CA ALA A 257 19.92 10.03 -10.03
C ALA A 257 21.25 10.73 -10.35
N ARG A 258 22.37 10.19 -9.84
CA ARG A 258 23.72 10.71 -10.12
C ARG A 258 24.10 10.57 -11.59
N ARG A 259 23.57 9.56 -12.30
CA ARG A 259 23.77 9.36 -13.74
C ARG A 259 22.89 10.27 -14.62
N SER A 260 21.69 10.61 -14.16
CA SER A 260 20.66 11.28 -14.97
C SER A 260 20.59 12.81 -14.82
N GLY A 261 21.34 13.42 -13.90
CA GLY A 261 21.41 14.88 -13.76
C GLY A 261 20.08 15.58 -13.41
N ALA A 262 19.04 14.83 -13.03
CA ALA A 262 17.68 15.34 -12.90
C ALA A 262 17.44 16.22 -11.66
N ALA A 263 16.62 17.27 -11.85
CA ALA A 263 16.33 18.39 -10.93
C ALA A 263 16.08 18.02 -9.45
N ARG A 264 16.48 18.93 -8.56
CA ARG A 264 17.04 18.64 -7.23
C ARG A 264 16.09 18.64 -6.03
N THR A 265 14.84 19.08 -6.14
CA THR A 265 14.01 19.37 -4.95
C THR A 265 12.86 18.37 -4.73
N LEU A 266 11.86 18.32 -5.62
CA LEU A 266 10.70 17.42 -5.47
C LEU A 266 11.06 15.93 -5.63
N ALA A 267 12.03 15.64 -6.49
CA ALA A 267 12.58 14.31 -6.62
C ALA A 267 13.35 13.87 -5.36
N ARG A 268 13.82 14.80 -4.51
CA ARG A 268 14.63 14.47 -3.32
C ARG A 268 13.83 13.77 -2.23
N ALA A 269 12.59 14.20 -1.99
CA ALA A 269 11.69 13.54 -1.05
C ALA A 269 11.32 12.12 -1.51
N LEU A 270 11.06 11.94 -2.80
CA LEU A 270 10.79 10.61 -3.38
C LEU A 270 12.04 9.72 -3.44
N ARG A 271 13.25 10.32 -3.45
CA ARG A 271 14.55 9.62 -3.48
C ARG A 271 14.99 9.07 -2.13
N CYS A 272 14.40 9.52 -1.02
CA CYS A 272 14.76 9.12 0.35
C CYS A 272 13.60 8.37 1.03
N PRO A 273 13.27 7.15 0.58
CA PRO A 273 12.18 6.36 1.16
C PRO A 273 12.36 6.10 2.65
N GLU A 274 13.59 5.94 3.11
CA GLU A 274 13.92 5.73 4.52
C GLU A 274 13.43 6.87 5.40
N GLN A 275 13.41 8.11 4.90
CA GLN A 275 12.96 9.26 5.68
C GLN A 275 11.45 9.17 5.92
N ALA A 276 10.67 8.90 4.87
CA ALA A 276 9.21 8.80 5.00
C ALA A 276 8.81 7.67 5.97
N PHE A 277 9.41 6.49 5.83
CA PHE A 277 9.11 5.33 6.68
C PHE A 277 9.74 5.41 8.09
N PHE A 278 10.64 6.36 8.35
CA PHE A 278 11.17 6.61 9.69
C PHE A 278 10.37 7.71 10.41
N PHE A 279 10.15 8.84 9.76
CA PHE A 279 9.47 9.99 10.35
C PHE A 279 7.99 9.72 10.61
N ALA A 280 7.32 9.00 9.72
CA ALA A 280 5.90 8.67 9.89
C ALA A 280 5.63 7.88 11.19
N PRO A 281 6.25 6.70 11.43
CA PRO A 281 6.04 5.98 12.68
C PRO A 281 6.65 6.67 13.90
N LEU A 282 7.75 7.41 13.77
CA LEU A 282 8.27 8.22 14.88
C LEU A 282 7.27 9.28 15.34
N LEU A 283 6.66 9.99 14.39
CA LEU A 283 5.61 10.96 14.71
C LEU A 283 4.39 10.28 15.34
N LEU A 284 4.05 9.06 14.91
CA LEU A 284 2.98 8.32 15.54
C LEU A 284 3.29 7.95 16.99
N VAL A 285 4.49 7.42 17.28
CA VAL A 285 4.88 6.98 18.63
C VAL A 285 5.00 8.18 19.58
N THR A 286 5.58 9.29 19.12
CA THR A 286 5.63 10.54 19.90
C THR A 286 4.22 11.06 20.23
N VAL A 287 3.30 11.10 19.26
CA VAL A 287 1.92 11.56 19.48
C VAL A 287 1.12 10.58 20.35
N LEU A 288 1.29 9.28 20.15
CA LEU A 288 0.68 8.22 20.95
C LEU A 288 1.09 8.36 22.42
N SER A 289 2.39 8.48 22.67
CA SER A 289 2.94 8.69 24.01
C SER A 289 2.37 9.96 24.67
N ALA A 290 2.14 11.02 23.89
CA ALA A 290 1.57 12.26 24.39
C ALA A 290 0.09 12.15 24.80
N ARG A 291 -0.63 11.19 24.23
CA ARG A 291 -2.07 10.98 24.46
C ARG A 291 -2.34 9.98 25.57
N GLU A 292 -1.50 8.96 25.69
CA GLU A 292 -1.76 7.80 26.54
C GLU A 292 -1.07 7.89 27.91
N VAL A 293 0.04 8.63 27.99
CA VAL A 293 0.79 8.82 29.22
C VAL A 293 0.29 10.05 29.97
N SER A 294 0.16 9.96 31.30
CA SER A 294 -0.22 11.07 32.18
C SER A 294 0.69 12.28 31.98
N GLN A 295 0.17 13.51 32.13
CA GLN A 295 0.89 14.74 31.78
C GLN A 295 2.31 14.83 32.37
N GLY A 296 2.52 14.34 33.60
CA GLY A 296 3.83 14.31 34.26
C GLY A 296 4.84 13.31 33.67
N ARG A 297 4.37 12.21 33.07
CA ARG A 297 5.20 11.10 32.58
C ARG A 297 5.46 11.17 31.06
N VAL A 298 4.78 12.06 30.34
CA VAL A 298 4.96 12.23 28.88
C VAL A 298 6.39 12.65 28.55
N THR A 299 6.99 13.54 29.33
CA THR A 299 8.37 14.01 29.09
C THR A 299 9.41 12.92 29.35
N VAL A 300 9.17 12.05 30.32
CA VAL A 300 9.96 10.84 30.52
C VAL A 300 9.86 9.91 29.31
N ALA A 301 8.64 9.67 28.80
CA ALA A 301 8.42 8.81 27.65
C ALA A 301 9.12 9.35 26.38
N TRP A 302 8.95 10.64 26.07
CA TRP A 302 9.64 11.28 24.94
C TRP A 302 11.16 11.33 25.12
N GLY A 303 11.65 11.52 26.34
CA GLY A 303 13.08 11.46 26.63
C GLY A 303 13.68 10.08 26.35
N LEU A 304 13.00 9.02 26.80
CA LEU A 304 13.39 7.64 26.51
C LEU A 304 13.32 7.34 25.01
N GLU A 305 12.24 7.75 24.34
CA GLU A 305 12.07 7.62 22.89
C GLU A 305 13.22 8.32 22.14
N ALA A 306 13.59 9.54 22.55
CA ALA A 306 14.68 10.28 21.93
C ALA A 306 16.04 9.60 22.08
N VAL A 307 16.31 8.99 23.25
CA VAL A 307 17.51 8.17 23.48
C VAL A 307 17.51 6.94 22.56
N LEU A 308 16.40 6.21 22.46
CA LEU A 308 16.29 5.04 21.58
C LEU A 308 16.51 5.42 20.11
N VAL A 309 15.89 6.51 19.66
CA VAL A 309 16.06 7.06 18.32
C VAL A 309 17.50 7.48 18.07
N PHE A 310 18.15 8.12 19.04
CA PHE A 310 19.55 8.54 18.91
C PHE A 310 20.50 7.33 18.82
N MET A 311 20.30 6.29 19.65
CA MET A 311 21.07 5.04 19.55
C MET A 311 20.87 4.36 18.20
N PHE A 312 19.62 4.28 17.71
CA PHE A 312 19.33 3.76 16.39
C PHE A 312 20.01 4.59 15.28
N ALA A 313 20.01 5.91 15.41
CA ALA A 313 20.66 6.80 14.46
C ALA A 313 22.19 6.64 14.42
N LEU A 314 22.83 6.32 15.55
CA LEU A 314 24.26 6.00 15.60
C LEU A 314 24.56 4.68 14.89
N TRP A 315 23.70 3.68 15.07
CA TRP A 315 23.85 2.38 14.40
C TRP A 315 23.68 2.48 12.87
N VAL A 316 22.70 3.27 12.42
CA VAL A 316 22.40 3.46 10.99
C VAL A 316 23.36 4.45 10.31
N GLY A 317 23.90 5.43 11.04
CA GLY A 317 24.88 6.39 10.52
C GLY A 317 24.30 7.59 9.75
N GLU A 318 22.97 7.76 9.68
CA GLU A 318 22.32 8.85 8.92
C GLU A 318 22.24 10.18 9.70
N ARG A 319 22.57 11.30 9.03
CA ARG A 319 22.58 12.64 9.66
C ARG A 319 21.19 13.10 10.09
N SER A 320 20.17 12.86 9.26
CA SER A 320 18.80 13.28 9.55
C SER A 320 18.25 12.59 10.81
N PHE A 321 18.55 11.30 10.99
CA PHE A 321 18.06 10.55 12.15
C PHE A 321 18.71 11.05 13.44
N ARG A 322 20.01 11.36 13.40
CA ARG A 322 20.73 11.94 14.56
C ARG A 322 20.16 13.29 14.97
N LEU A 323 19.93 14.18 13.99
CA LEU A 323 19.33 15.49 14.24
C LEU A 323 17.91 15.38 14.80
N THR A 324 17.17 14.34 14.40
CA THR A 324 15.82 14.11 14.91
C THR A 324 15.83 13.66 16.37
N GLY A 325 16.71 12.72 16.74
CA GLY A 325 16.88 12.32 18.14
C GLY A 325 17.33 13.50 19.02
N LEU A 326 18.29 14.30 18.55
CA LEU A 326 18.75 15.50 19.25
C LEU A 326 17.63 16.56 19.33
N GLY A 327 16.88 16.75 18.26
CA GLY A 327 15.75 17.67 18.21
C GLY A 327 14.64 17.29 19.18
N LEU A 328 14.32 15.99 19.29
CA LEU A 328 13.35 15.49 20.26
C LEU A 328 13.85 15.66 21.71
N LEU A 329 15.14 15.45 21.98
CA LEU A 329 15.75 15.75 23.29
C LEU A 329 15.66 17.24 23.62
N LEU A 330 16.02 18.11 22.68
CA LEU A 330 15.92 19.56 22.86
C LEU A 330 14.47 19.99 23.11
N LEU A 331 13.51 19.39 22.42
CA LEU A 331 12.09 19.61 22.66
C LEU A 331 11.68 19.18 24.07
N CYS A 332 12.20 18.04 24.57
CA CYS A 332 11.97 17.59 25.94
C CYS A 332 12.55 18.59 26.96
N VAL A 333 13.79 19.04 26.77
CA VAL A 333 14.43 20.05 27.64
C VAL A 333 13.61 21.34 27.65
N GLY A 334 13.22 21.84 26.48
CA GLY A 334 12.41 23.05 26.34
C GLY A 334 11.06 22.92 27.03
N LYS A 335 10.35 21.81 26.83
CA LYS A 335 9.07 21.53 27.49
C LYS A 335 9.21 21.52 29.02
N ILE A 336 10.28 20.94 29.55
CA ILE A 336 10.48 20.86 31.00
C ILE A 336 10.69 22.25 31.60
N VAL A 337 11.58 23.06 31.00
CA VAL A 337 11.89 24.42 31.48
C VAL A 337 10.66 25.33 31.43
N LEU A 338 9.86 25.22 30.36
CA LEU A 338 8.73 26.13 30.13
C LEU A 338 7.44 25.70 30.84
N LEU A 339 7.14 24.40 30.88
CA LEU A 339 5.82 23.90 31.33
C LEU A 339 5.91 23.04 32.60
N ASP A 340 6.80 22.04 32.63
CA ASP A 340 6.79 21.05 33.71
C ASP A 340 7.27 21.59 35.06
N VAL A 341 8.25 22.52 35.05
CA VAL A 341 8.74 23.21 36.26
C VAL A 341 7.61 23.92 37.02
N TRP A 342 6.59 24.39 36.31
CA TRP A 342 5.52 25.18 36.89
C TRP A 342 4.27 24.37 37.22
N ARG A 343 4.02 23.25 36.53
CA ARG A 343 2.78 22.47 36.64
C ARG A 343 2.87 21.09 37.29
N GLN A 344 4.05 20.44 37.35
CA GLN A 344 4.13 19.06 37.84
C GLN A 344 4.15 18.96 39.37
N GLU A 345 3.56 17.87 39.89
CA GLU A 345 3.67 17.44 41.28
C GLU A 345 5.14 17.18 41.68
N LYS A 346 5.46 17.29 42.97
CA LYS A 346 6.84 17.28 43.46
C LYS A 346 7.60 15.99 43.08
N ILE A 347 6.95 14.82 43.10
CA ILE A 347 7.59 13.52 42.85
C ILE A 347 7.89 13.32 41.36
N ASP A 348 6.92 13.56 40.48
CA ASP A 348 7.08 13.43 39.03
C ASP A 348 8.16 14.35 38.47
N ARG A 349 8.32 15.52 39.08
CA ARG A 349 9.34 16.51 38.73
C ARG A 349 10.77 15.96 38.95
N PHE A 350 11.03 15.32 40.09
CA PHE A 350 12.35 14.75 40.38
C PHE A 350 12.69 13.61 39.41
N VAL A 351 11.73 12.71 39.15
CA VAL A 351 11.92 11.58 38.21
C VAL A 351 12.23 12.10 36.81
N THR A 352 11.48 13.10 36.34
CA THR A 352 11.70 13.70 35.02
C THR A 352 13.08 14.36 34.92
N PHE A 353 13.53 15.09 35.94
CA PHE A 353 14.87 15.69 35.95
C PHE A 353 16.01 14.67 35.95
N ILE A 354 15.89 13.60 36.75
CA ILE A 354 16.90 12.53 36.82
C ILE A 354 17.02 11.83 35.48
N ILE A 355 15.89 11.41 34.90
CA ILE A 355 15.89 10.68 33.62
C ILE A 355 16.38 11.58 32.48
N LEU A 356 15.94 12.84 32.44
CA LEU A 356 16.43 13.78 31.43
C LEU A 356 17.93 14.05 31.59
N GLY A 357 18.40 14.29 32.82
CA GLY A 357 19.83 14.49 33.10
C GLY A 357 20.66 13.29 32.66
N ALA A 358 20.22 12.07 33.00
CA ALA A 358 20.83 10.83 32.56
C ALA A 358 20.82 10.70 31.02
N SER A 359 19.72 11.06 30.36
CA SER A 359 19.60 11.02 28.89
C SER A 359 20.58 11.98 28.21
N LEU A 360 20.73 13.21 28.73
CA LEU A 360 21.66 14.20 28.21
C LEU A 360 23.12 13.78 28.44
N MET A 361 23.44 13.25 29.62
CA MET A 361 24.76 12.69 29.90
C MET A 361 25.07 11.52 28.97
N LEU A 362 24.12 10.61 28.75
CA LEU A 362 24.28 9.48 27.85
C LEU A 362 24.51 9.93 26.41
N VAL A 363 23.74 10.90 25.92
CA VAL A 363 23.89 11.46 24.57
C VAL A 363 25.22 12.20 24.43
N SER A 364 25.62 12.97 25.43
CA SER A 364 26.93 13.63 25.47
C SER A 364 28.07 12.61 25.46
N PHE A 365 27.98 11.54 26.26
CA PHE A 365 28.96 10.46 26.29
C PHE A 365 29.05 9.74 24.94
N LEU A 366 27.90 9.40 24.34
CA LEU A 366 27.84 8.79 23.01
C LEU A 366 28.44 9.71 21.94
N TYR A 367 28.17 11.01 22.00
CA TYR A 367 28.75 11.99 21.09
C TYR A 367 30.28 12.04 21.20
N THR A 368 30.81 12.08 22.42
CA THR A 368 32.26 12.06 22.67
C THR A 368 32.90 10.73 22.26
N ARG A 369 32.24 9.59 22.54
CA ARG A 369 32.78 8.26 22.23
C ARG A 369 32.80 7.96 20.73
N TYR A 370 31.80 8.42 19.98
CA TYR A 370 31.72 8.26 18.53
C TYR A 370 32.22 9.49 17.77
N SER A 371 32.85 10.46 18.43
CA SER A 371 33.27 11.73 17.81
C SER A 371 34.23 11.52 16.63
N GLU A 372 35.10 10.51 16.72
CA GLU A 372 36.02 10.15 15.63
C GLU A 372 35.30 9.53 14.42
N THR A 373 34.25 8.75 14.65
CA THR A 373 33.39 8.22 13.58
C THR A 373 32.53 9.31 12.96
N ILE A 374 32.06 10.26 13.78
CA ILE A 374 31.23 11.40 13.36
C ILE A 374 32.04 12.39 12.50
N ARG A 375 33.32 12.64 12.82
CA ARG A 375 34.21 13.51 12.01
C ARG A 375 34.49 12.98 10.60
N ARG A 376 34.35 11.68 10.34
CA ARG A 376 34.56 11.10 8.99
C ARG A 376 33.35 11.22 8.06
N TYR A 377 32.17 11.58 8.57
CA TYR A 377 30.92 11.66 7.82
C TYR A 377 30.25 13.05 7.85
N LEU A 378 30.88 14.02 8.54
CA LEU A 378 30.67 15.47 8.38
C LEU A 378 31.50 15.94 7.19
#